data_AF-A0A2E8A9V7-F1
#
_entry.id   AF-A0A2E8A9V7-F1
#
_cell.length_a   1.000
_cell.length_b   1.000
_cell.length_c   1.000
_cell.angle_alpha   90.00
_cell.angle_beta   90.00
_cell.angle_gamma   90.00
#
_symmetry.space_group_name_H-M   'P 1'
#
loop_
_entity.id
_entity.type
_entity.pdbx_description
1 polymer ?
#
loop_
_entity_poly.entity_id
_entity_poly.type
_entity_poly.pdbx_seq_one_letter_code
_entity_poly.pdbx_strand_id
1 'polypeptide(L)'
;MKEIFNVGETILLDGAPLALVTPDGVKAWIEDGVQHSFRYDQVRDPLSGQMKYRCLYEKYGSDMPFVLVGNPDSEEGAHVILFDQKPDA
;
A
#
# COMPACT_ATOMS: atom_id res chain seq x y z
N MET A 1 -20.44 -10.67 -0.35
CA MET A 1 -19.16 -10.01 -0.69
C MET A 1 -18.98 -8.91 0.35
N LYS A 2 -17.88 -8.89 1.11
CA LYS A 2 -17.57 -7.71 1.94
C LYS A 2 -16.90 -6.72 1.00
N GLU A 3 -17.51 -5.56 0.80
CA GLU A 3 -16.92 -4.50 -0.01
C GLU A 3 -15.63 -4.03 0.67
N ILE A 4 -14.48 -4.19 0.01
CA ILE A 4 -13.21 -3.69 0.50
C ILE A 4 -13.13 -2.21 0.08
N PHE A 5 -12.73 -1.31 0.99
CA PHE A 5 -12.69 0.12 0.71
C PHE A 5 -11.33 0.71 1.06
N ASN A 6 -10.84 1.61 0.20
CA ASN A 6 -9.69 2.47 0.46
C ASN A 6 -10.17 3.69 1.24
N VAL A 7 -10.06 3.65 2.57
CA VAL A 7 -10.62 4.70 3.44
C VAL A 7 -9.75 4.98 4.65
N GLY A 8 -9.77 6.24 5.08
CA GLY A 8 -9.16 6.66 6.34
C GLY A 8 -7.68 6.31 6.43
N GLU A 9 -7.30 5.71 7.54
CA GLU A 9 -5.90 5.41 7.86
C GLU A 9 -5.21 4.52 6.82
N THR A 10 -5.92 3.71 6.03
CA THR A 10 -5.26 2.83 5.05
C THR A 10 -4.64 3.59 3.87
N ILE A 11 -5.16 4.78 3.54
CA ILE A 11 -4.68 5.65 2.46
C ILE A 11 -4.13 7.00 2.94
N LEU A 12 -4.07 7.20 4.26
CA LEU A 12 -3.51 8.39 4.89
C LEU A 12 -2.24 8.04 5.67
N LEU A 13 -1.27 8.94 5.68
CA LEU A 13 -0.12 8.92 6.57
C LEU A 13 -0.08 10.27 7.30
N ASP A 14 -0.23 10.24 8.62
CA ASP A 14 -0.32 11.44 9.46
C ASP A 14 -1.37 12.47 8.98
N GLY A 15 -2.47 11.97 8.42
CA GLY A 15 -3.55 12.79 7.85
C GLY A 15 -3.31 13.29 6.42
N ALA A 16 -2.13 13.08 5.85
CA ALA A 16 -1.83 13.39 4.45
C ALA A 16 -2.14 12.20 3.53
N PRO A 17 -2.60 12.44 2.28
CA PRO A 17 -2.87 11.38 1.33
C PRO A 17 -1.59 10.68 0.85
N LEU A 18 -1.71 9.38 0.60
CA LEU A 18 -0.67 8.57 -0.03
C LEU A 18 -0.95 8.42 -1.53
N ALA A 19 0.13 8.34 -2.31
CA ALA A 19 0.04 7.89 -3.68
C ALA A 19 -0.24 6.37 -3.72
N LEU A 20 -0.71 5.86 -4.86
CA LEU A 20 -1.00 4.43 -5.01
C LEU A 20 0.06 3.79 -5.91
N VAL A 21 0.49 2.58 -5.55
CA VAL A 21 1.35 1.76 -6.41
C VAL A 21 0.88 0.31 -6.39
N THR A 22 0.85 -0.32 -7.56
CA THR A 22 0.54 -1.75 -7.69
C THR A 22 1.82 -2.59 -7.63
N PRO A 23 1.74 -3.92 -7.40
CA PRO A 23 2.89 -4.81 -7.54
C PRO A 23 3.59 -4.67 -8.89
N ASP A 24 2.83 -4.52 -9.98
CA ASP A 24 3.39 -4.32 -11.33
C ASP A 24 4.10 -2.97 -11.46
N GLY A 25 3.57 -1.91 -10.83
CA GLY A 25 4.23 -0.61 -10.77
C GLY A 25 5.56 -0.65 -10.00
N VAL A 26 5.62 -1.38 -8.87
CA VAL A 26 6.87 -1.62 -8.13
C VAL A 26 7.85 -2.43 -8.97
N LYS A 27 7.37 -3.47 -9.67
CA LYS A 27 8.21 -4.28 -10.56
C LYS A 27 8.82 -3.44 -11.68
N ALA A 28 8.06 -2.55 -12.30
CA ALA A 28 8.57 -1.62 -13.31
C ALA A 28 9.66 -0.71 -12.73
N TRP A 29 9.52 -0.21 -11.50
CA TRP A 29 10.58 0.57 -10.85
C TRP A 29 11.86 -0.24 -10.66
N ILE A 30 11.76 -1.51 -10.27
CA ILE A 30 12.92 -2.39 -10.13
C ILE A 30 13.60 -2.60 -11.49
N GLU A 31 12.82 -2.90 -12.54
CA GLU A 31 13.32 -3.13 -13.90
C GLU A 31 14.00 -1.88 -14.48
N ASP A 32 13.46 -0.70 -14.20
CA ASP A 32 14.01 0.59 -14.64
C ASP A 32 15.18 1.09 -13.75
N GLY A 33 15.57 0.33 -12.72
CA GLY A 33 16.63 0.73 -11.79
C GLY A 33 16.29 1.96 -10.95
N VAL A 34 15.00 2.27 -10.79
CA VAL A 34 14.52 3.37 -9.95
C VAL A 34 14.83 3.06 -8.50
N GLN A 35 15.64 3.89 -7.87
CA GLN A 35 15.94 3.76 -6.45
C GLN A 35 14.69 4.00 -5.60
N HIS A 36 14.38 3.04 -4.73
CA HIS A 36 13.26 3.11 -3.79
C HIS A 36 13.57 2.30 -2.52
N SER A 37 12.85 2.60 -1.45
CA SER A 37 12.80 1.82 -0.21
C SER A 37 11.36 1.48 0.13
N PHE A 38 11.18 0.56 1.06
CA PHE A 38 9.87 0.23 1.59
C PHE A 38 9.91 0.07 3.10
N ARG A 39 8.76 0.29 3.75
CA ARG A 39 8.54 0.04 5.17
C ARG A 39 7.11 -0.41 5.42
N TYR A 40 6.91 -1.07 6.56
CA TYR A 40 5.58 -1.44 7.04
C TYR A 40 5.21 -0.60 8.26
N ASP A 41 4.00 -0.06 8.26
CA ASP A 41 3.34 0.50 9.44
C ASP A 41 2.03 -0.25 9.71
N GLN A 42 1.44 -0.02 10.88
CA GLN A 42 0.17 -0.64 11.25
C GLN A 42 -0.98 0.34 11.05
N VAL A 43 -2.08 -0.16 10.49
CA VAL A 43 -3.34 0.56 10.29
C VAL A 43 -4.50 -0.31 10.74
N ARG A 44 -5.63 0.31 11.09
CA ARG A 44 -6.84 -0.42 11.40
C ARG A 44 -7.53 -0.86 10.10
N ASP A 45 -7.73 -2.16 9.95
CA ASP A 45 -8.51 -2.72 8.84
C ASP A 45 -9.97 -2.22 8.93
N PRO A 46 -10.50 -1.53 7.91
CA PRO A 46 -11.85 -0.98 7.94
C PRO A 46 -12.95 -2.07 8.00
N LEU A 47 -12.65 -3.32 7.63
CA LEU A 47 -13.62 -4.41 7.63
C LEU A 47 -13.66 -5.20 8.93
N SER A 48 -12.49 -5.48 9.51
CA SER A 48 -12.38 -6.30 10.71
C SER A 48 -12.15 -5.49 11.98
N GLY A 49 -11.72 -4.23 11.87
CA GLY A 49 -11.27 -3.40 12.98
C GLY A 49 -9.95 -3.85 13.60
N GLN A 50 -9.31 -4.90 13.07
CA GLN A 50 -8.04 -5.42 13.57
C GLN A 50 -6.87 -4.58 13.08
N MET A 51 -5.80 -4.51 13.88
CA MET A 51 -4.55 -3.90 13.42
C MET A 51 -3.90 -4.82 12.40
N LYS A 52 -3.63 -4.30 11.22
CA LYS A 52 -2.91 -4.98 10.14
C LYS A 52 -1.76 -4.11 9.66
N TYR A 53 -0.82 -4.71 8.95
CA TYR A 53 0.28 -3.98 8.33
C TYR A 53 -0.09 -3.58 6.91
N ARG A 54 0.31 -2.38 6.48
CA ARG A 54 0.35 -2.01 5.06
C ARG A 54 1.80 -1.76 4.65
N CYS A 55 2.09 -1.87 3.36
CA CYS A 55 3.40 -1.54 2.81
C CYS A 55 3.39 -0.13 2.22
N LEU A 56 4.37 0.69 2.62
CA LEU A 56 4.63 2.01 2.07
C LEU A 56 5.97 2.00 1.33
N TYR A 57 5.97 2.49 0.10
CA TYR A 57 7.14 2.68 -0.73
C TYR A 57 7.54 4.15 -0.76
N GLU A 58 8.84 4.40 -0.69
CA GLU A 58 9.44 5.72 -0.82
C GLU A 58 10.34 5.70 -2.05
N LYS A 59 9.91 6.38 -3.11
CA LYS A 59 10.66 6.49 -4.36
C LYS A 59 11.61 7.68 -4.27
N TYR A 60 12.88 7.49 -4.60
CA TYR A 60 13.87 8.57 -4.57
C TYR A 60 13.45 9.72 -5.50
N GLY A 61 13.46 10.95 -4.97
CA GLY A 61 13.02 12.15 -5.68
C GLY A 61 11.49 12.37 -5.68
N SER A 62 10.71 11.57 -4.95
CA SER A 62 9.30 11.84 -4.69
C SER A 62 9.10 12.31 -3.26
N ASP A 63 8.33 13.39 -3.08
CA ASP A 63 7.99 13.93 -1.76
C ASP A 63 6.82 13.19 -1.07
N MET A 64 6.18 12.25 -1.78
CA MET A 64 4.99 11.54 -1.32
C MET A 64 5.23 10.03 -1.30
N PRO A 65 5.03 9.35 -0.16
CA PRO A 65 5.07 7.89 -0.11
C PRO A 65 3.90 7.26 -0.86
N PHE A 66 4.11 6.03 -1.34
CA PHE A 66 3.12 5.25 -2.07
C PHE A 66 2.64 4.08 -1.21
N VAL A 67 1.33 3.87 -1.08
CA VAL A 67 0.79 2.65 -0.48
C VAL A 67 0.59 1.56 -1.53
N LEU A 68 0.93 0.32 -1.17
CA LEU A 68 0.72 -0.83 -2.03
C LEU A 68 -0.77 -1.18 -2.13
N VAL A 69 -1.29 -1.19 -3.34
CA VAL A 69 -2.67 -1.60 -3.67
C VAL A 69 -2.68 -2.77 -4.64
N GLY A 70 -3.77 -3.54 -4.64
CA GLY A 70 -4.02 -4.59 -5.63
C GLY A 70 -4.13 -4.05 -7.05
N ASN A 71 -4.09 -4.95 -8.02
CA ASN A 71 -4.26 -4.58 -9.42
C ASN A 71 -5.74 -4.23 -9.69
N PRO A 72 -6.03 -3.13 -10.39
CA PRO A 72 -7.40 -2.70 -10.68
C PRO A 72 -8.20 -3.74 -11.49
N ASP A 73 -7.51 -4.54 -12.31
CA ASP A 73 -8.10 -5.58 -13.15
C ASP A 73 -8.28 -6.93 -12.43
N SER A 74 -7.88 -7.04 -11.17
CA SER A 74 -8.09 -8.24 -10.35
C SER A 74 -9.55 -8.32 -9.86
N GLU A 75 -10.03 -9.53 -9.52
CA GLU A 75 -11.37 -9.70 -8.91
C GLU A 75 -11.54 -8.90 -7.61
N GLU A 76 -10.43 -8.70 -6.88
CA GLU A 76 -10.39 -7.91 -5.66
C GLU A 76 -10.31 -6.41 -5.97
N GLY A 77 -9.73 -5.98 -7.09
CA GLY A 77 -9.61 -4.58 -7.48
C GLY A 77 -8.46 -3.82 -6.79
N ALA A 78 -8.43 -2.50 -6.97
CA ALA A 78 -7.33 -1.64 -6.52
C ALA A 78 -7.42 -1.25 -5.03
N HIS A 79 -7.48 -2.24 -4.13
CA HIS A 79 -7.53 -2.00 -2.68
C HIS A 79 -6.17 -2.07 -2.00
N VAL A 80 -5.99 -1.32 -0.92
CA VAL A 80 -4.77 -1.42 -0.08
C VAL A 80 -4.57 -2.85 0.39
N ILE A 81 -3.39 -3.40 0.12
CA ILE A 81 -3.02 -4.75 0.55
C ILE A 81 -2.62 -4.69 2.03
N LEU A 82 -3.38 -5.41 2.86
CA LEU A 82 -3.17 -5.50 4.29
C LEU A 82 -2.67 -6.89 4.70
N PHE A 83 -1.66 -6.92 5.56
CA PHE A 83 -1.02 -8.15 6.05
C PHE A 83 -1.34 -8.34 7.54
N ASP A 84 -1.76 -9.55 7.93
CA ASP A 84 -2.06 -9.86 9.33
C ASP A 84 -0.80 -9.86 10.22
N GLN A 85 0.36 -10.13 9.62
CA GLN A 85 1.67 -10.07 10.25
C GLN A 85 2.60 -9.20 9.42
N LYS A 86 3.62 -8.60 10.04
CA LYS A 86 4.65 -7.85 9.32
C LYS A 86 5.41 -8.84 8.44
N PRO A 87 5.42 -8.68 7.11
CA PRO A 87 6.20 -9.54 6.24
C PRO A 87 7.70 -9.43 6.55
N ASP A 88 8.40 -10.56 6.47
CA ASP A 88 9.86 -10.58 6.50
C ASP A 88 10.41 -10.02 5.19
N ALA A 89 11.48 -9.21 5.29
CA ALA A 89 12.14 -8.56 4.17
C ALA A 89 13.19 -9.45 3.50
#